data_AF-A0A7S2X9X4-F1
#
_entry.id   AF-A0A7S2X9X4-F1
#
_cell.length_a   1.000
_cell.length_b   1.000
_cell.length_c   1.000
_cell.angle_alpha   90.00
_cell.angle_beta   90.00
_cell.angle_gamma   90.00
#
_symmetry.space_group_name_H-M   'P 1'
#
loop_
_entity.id
_entity.type
_entity.pdbx_description
1 polymer ?
#
loop_
_entity_poly.entity_id
_entity_poly.type
_entity_poly.pdbx_seq_one_letter_code
_entity_poly.pdbx_strand_id
1 'polypeptide(L)'
;MPEGEDGGVAETHYFDRSLTSKKRPFPSDEKYCSYFDAQRNGKVAVVGEKTPVYMHLPSAMNRIARALPSVKIIVVLRNPVERAWSHWKYWKRDPRNFLDILGELKGSSKRSRQDVLRRGFYDEHLERIYSLFDKARVHVMIAERVWSDPVTHYNKLFEFLGVAKLAENPNIVGRRPQVRNRSSGGGKLAPEARAAVQEAYAPHNERLYDVLGYRVLEWEKNNGSTCRDKETHNKAVQNAQKKKQEGGEAEGKAQASVSIPPPSQNS
;
A
#
# COMPACT_ATOMS: atom_id res chain seq x y z
N MET A 1 11.74 12.18 -21.74
CA MET A 1 11.14 11.58 -20.52
C MET A 1 11.04 12.71 -19.51
N PRO A 2 9.94 12.87 -18.76
CA PRO A 2 9.89 13.91 -17.75
C PRO A 2 11.05 13.70 -16.75
N GLU A 3 11.83 14.75 -16.52
CA GLU A 3 12.92 14.77 -15.55
C GLU A 3 12.34 14.72 -14.13
N GLY A 4 12.95 13.92 -13.27
CA GLY A 4 12.65 13.86 -11.83
C GLY A 4 13.11 15.14 -11.13
N GLU A 5 12.55 15.41 -9.95
CA GLU A 5 12.87 16.61 -9.14
C GLU A 5 14.35 16.66 -8.68
N ASP A 6 15.11 15.58 -8.88
CA ASP A 6 16.52 15.38 -8.55
C ASP A 6 17.44 15.29 -9.80
N GLY A 7 16.92 15.54 -11.00
CA GLY A 7 17.66 15.35 -12.26
C GLY A 7 17.75 13.87 -12.72
N GLY A 8 17.13 12.94 -11.98
CA GLY A 8 17.00 11.54 -12.37
C GLY A 8 15.85 11.28 -13.35
N VAL A 9 15.76 10.05 -13.88
CA VAL A 9 14.63 9.65 -14.73
C VAL A 9 13.42 9.33 -13.83
N ALA A 10 12.31 10.04 -14.03
CA ALA A 10 11.12 9.92 -13.17
C ALA A 10 10.49 8.50 -13.16
N GLU A 11 10.49 7.81 -14.31
CA GLU A 11 10.08 6.41 -14.49
C GLU A 11 10.90 5.81 -15.64
N THR A 12 11.60 4.69 -15.41
CA THR A 12 12.53 4.15 -16.43
C THR A 12 11.79 3.44 -17.56
N HIS A 13 10.65 2.79 -17.24
CA HIS A 13 9.95 1.88 -18.14
C HIS A 13 10.89 0.87 -18.81
N TYR A 14 11.89 0.36 -18.07
CA TYR A 14 12.83 -0.62 -18.60
C TYR A 14 12.18 -2.01 -18.70
N PHE A 15 11.54 -2.48 -17.62
CA PHE A 15 11.00 -3.85 -17.57
C PHE A 15 9.68 -4.06 -18.32
N ASP A 16 8.92 -2.98 -18.62
CA ASP A 16 7.59 -3.05 -19.26
C ASP A 16 7.60 -2.81 -20.78
N ARG A 17 8.74 -2.48 -21.40
CA ARG A 17 8.82 -2.32 -22.87
C ARG A 17 8.77 -3.66 -23.59
N SER A 18 8.15 -3.71 -24.77
CA SER A 18 8.11 -4.96 -25.57
C SER A 18 9.46 -5.20 -26.26
N LEU A 19 9.94 -6.45 -26.26
CA LEU A 19 11.11 -6.86 -27.06
C LEU A 19 10.86 -6.72 -28.57
N THR A 20 9.61 -6.70 -28.99
CA THR A 20 9.20 -6.72 -30.41
C THR A 20 8.78 -5.35 -30.94
N SER A 21 8.78 -4.31 -30.10
CA SER A 21 8.31 -2.98 -30.50
C SER A 21 9.36 -2.23 -31.30
N LYS A 22 9.26 -2.27 -32.63
CA LYS A 22 10.12 -1.48 -33.55
C LYS A 22 10.08 0.04 -33.29
N LYS A 23 8.97 0.57 -32.75
CA LYS A 23 8.79 2.00 -32.47
C LYS A 23 9.44 2.49 -31.16
N ARG A 24 9.79 1.56 -30.27
CA ARG A 24 10.38 1.86 -28.94
C ARG A 24 11.30 0.72 -28.54
N PRO A 25 12.56 0.72 -29.02
CA PRO A 25 13.51 -0.32 -28.67
C PRO A 25 13.77 -0.33 -27.15
N PHE A 26 14.22 -1.48 -26.66
CA PHE A 26 14.67 -1.63 -25.28
C PHE A 26 15.81 -0.64 -24.99
N PRO A 27 15.83 0.02 -23.82
CA PRO A 27 17.09 0.57 -23.32
C PRO A 27 18.06 -0.61 -23.16
N SER A 28 19.32 -0.45 -23.57
CA SER A 28 20.35 -1.43 -23.22
C SER A 28 20.49 -1.51 -21.70
N ASP A 29 21.01 -2.62 -21.21
CA ASP A 29 21.30 -2.79 -19.78
C ASP A 29 22.27 -1.71 -19.30
N GLU A 30 23.22 -1.32 -20.15
CA GLU A 30 24.11 -0.17 -19.95
C GLU A 30 23.31 1.12 -19.74
N LYS A 31 22.32 1.39 -20.61
CA LYS A 31 21.49 2.60 -20.50
C LYS A 31 20.63 2.60 -19.24
N TYR A 32 20.12 1.44 -18.84
CA TYR A 32 19.39 1.31 -17.59
C TYR A 32 20.31 1.52 -16.38
N CYS A 33 21.48 0.90 -16.38
CA CYS A 33 22.50 1.08 -15.34
C CYS A 33 22.95 2.54 -15.24
N SER A 34 23.04 3.26 -16.36
CA SER A 34 23.51 4.64 -16.37
C SER A 34 22.58 5.61 -15.63
N TYR A 35 21.33 5.23 -15.37
CA TYR A 35 20.42 6.03 -14.53
C TYR A 35 20.86 6.11 -13.07
N PHE A 36 21.78 5.23 -12.67
CA PHE A 36 22.23 5.07 -11.30
C PHE A 36 23.69 5.48 -11.08
N ASP A 37 24.40 5.93 -12.13
CA ASP A 37 25.84 6.19 -12.07
C ASP A 37 26.18 7.34 -11.10
N ALA A 38 25.37 8.40 -11.06
CA ALA A 38 25.57 9.51 -10.12
C ALA A 38 25.48 9.06 -8.65
N GLN A 39 24.69 8.02 -8.37
CA GLN A 39 24.46 7.46 -7.05
C GLN A 39 25.54 6.42 -6.66
N ARG A 40 26.36 5.94 -7.60
CA ARG A 40 27.43 4.95 -7.36
C ARG A 40 28.69 5.52 -6.70
N ASN A 41 28.78 6.83 -6.49
CA ASN A 41 29.94 7.51 -5.88
C ASN A 41 30.10 7.28 -4.36
N GLY A 42 29.60 6.16 -3.82
CA GLY A 42 29.78 5.74 -2.42
C GLY A 42 29.00 6.52 -1.36
N LYS A 43 28.22 7.53 -1.74
CA LYS A 43 27.44 8.38 -0.81
C LYS A 43 26.00 7.91 -0.59
N VAL A 44 25.54 6.89 -1.31
CA VAL A 44 24.16 6.41 -1.30
C VAL A 44 24.13 4.96 -0.81
N ALA A 45 23.40 4.70 0.28
CA ALA A 45 23.30 3.36 0.87
C ALA A 45 22.42 2.40 0.05
N VAL A 46 21.36 2.92 -0.58
CA VAL A 46 20.39 2.14 -1.35
C VAL A 46 19.95 2.93 -2.58
N VAL A 47 19.91 2.26 -3.72
CA VAL A 47 19.40 2.79 -4.98
C VAL A 47 18.17 2.01 -5.41
N GLY A 48 17.18 2.71 -5.98
CA GLY A 48 15.97 2.09 -6.51
C GLY A 48 15.38 2.90 -7.65
N GLU A 49 14.40 2.32 -8.32
CA GLU A 49 13.59 3.01 -9.33
C GLU A 49 12.10 2.84 -9.03
N LYS A 50 11.28 3.71 -9.60
CA LYS A 50 9.83 3.57 -9.56
C LYS A 50 9.27 3.57 -10.98
N THR A 51 8.48 2.54 -11.29
CA THR A 51 7.64 2.50 -12.48
C THR A 51 6.33 1.80 -12.09
N PRO A 52 5.28 2.55 -11.72
CA PRO A 52 4.08 1.99 -11.09
C PRO A 52 3.34 0.91 -11.91
N VAL A 53 3.53 0.90 -13.23
CA VAL A 53 2.87 -0.08 -14.11
C VAL A 53 3.47 -1.49 -14.03
N TYR A 54 4.68 -1.67 -13.47
CA TYR A 54 5.29 -3.00 -13.36
C TYR A 54 4.43 -4.02 -12.63
N MET A 55 3.86 -3.64 -11.48
CA MET A 55 3.01 -4.51 -10.67
C MET A 55 1.82 -5.09 -11.46
N HIS A 56 1.25 -4.30 -12.37
CA HIS A 56 0.11 -4.70 -13.21
C HIS A 56 0.50 -5.63 -14.37
N LEU A 57 1.76 -5.58 -14.81
CA LEU A 57 2.22 -6.31 -16.00
C LEU A 57 3.02 -7.56 -15.59
N PRO A 58 2.46 -8.77 -15.75
CA PRO A 58 3.16 -10.02 -15.41
C PRO A 58 4.52 -10.15 -16.11
N SER A 59 4.61 -9.70 -17.37
CA SER A 59 5.85 -9.72 -18.14
C SER A 59 6.95 -8.84 -17.53
N ALA A 60 6.59 -7.71 -16.92
CA ALA A 60 7.54 -6.83 -16.25
C ALA A 60 8.04 -7.48 -14.96
N MET A 61 7.15 -7.96 -14.09
CA MET A 61 7.54 -8.63 -12.84
C MET A 61 8.42 -9.87 -13.09
N ASN A 62 8.09 -10.69 -14.09
CA ASN A 62 8.91 -11.85 -14.48
C ASN A 62 10.31 -11.46 -14.98
N ARG A 63 10.47 -10.28 -15.57
CA ARG A 63 11.80 -9.80 -15.98
C ARG A 63 12.59 -9.27 -14.80
N ILE A 64 11.94 -8.54 -13.89
CA ILE A 64 12.58 -8.07 -12.65
C ILE A 64 13.10 -9.27 -11.85
N ALA A 65 12.27 -10.31 -11.67
CA ALA A 65 12.67 -11.51 -10.92
C ALA A 65 13.88 -12.22 -11.54
N ARG A 66 13.95 -12.28 -12.89
CA ARG A 66 15.09 -12.89 -13.59
C ARG A 66 16.35 -12.04 -13.54
N ALA A 67 16.23 -10.72 -13.72
CA ALA A 67 17.38 -9.83 -13.79
C ALA A 67 17.93 -9.46 -12.40
N LEU A 68 17.06 -9.37 -11.40
CA LEU A 68 17.35 -8.87 -10.06
C LEU A 68 16.72 -9.78 -8.99
N PRO A 69 17.17 -11.04 -8.85
CA PRO A 69 16.54 -12.02 -7.95
C PRO A 69 16.62 -11.60 -6.47
N SER A 70 17.60 -10.78 -6.11
CA SER A 70 17.81 -10.28 -4.76
C SER A 70 17.31 -8.85 -4.53
N VAL A 71 16.44 -8.31 -5.39
CA VAL A 71 15.89 -6.96 -5.20
C VAL A 71 14.89 -6.95 -4.03
N LYS A 72 14.73 -5.78 -3.41
CA LYS A 72 13.62 -5.49 -2.50
C LYS A 72 12.48 -4.84 -3.30
N ILE A 73 11.26 -5.34 -3.14
CA ILE A 73 10.05 -4.83 -3.79
C ILE A 73 9.26 -4.01 -2.77
N ILE A 74 8.89 -2.78 -3.13
CA ILE A 74 8.00 -1.93 -2.33
C ILE A 74 6.68 -1.82 -3.09
N VAL A 75 5.59 -2.20 -2.44
CA VAL A 75 4.23 -2.13 -2.97
C VAL A 75 3.46 -1.10 -2.17
N VAL A 76 2.88 -0.11 -2.85
CA VAL A 76 2.02 0.90 -2.21
C VAL A 76 0.60 0.75 -2.73
N LEU A 77 -0.31 0.33 -1.85
CA LEU A 77 -1.72 0.16 -2.14
C LEU A 77 -2.50 1.40 -1.68
N ARG A 78 -3.60 1.70 -2.36
CA ARG A 78 -4.54 2.77 -2.02
C ARG A 78 -5.94 2.19 -2.19
N ASN A 79 -6.96 2.80 -1.58
CA ASN A 79 -8.34 2.45 -1.88
C ASN A 79 -8.54 2.30 -3.41
N PRO A 80 -8.96 1.12 -3.90
CA PRO A 80 -8.93 0.81 -5.31
C PRO A 80 -9.91 1.66 -6.13
N VAL A 81 -11.01 2.13 -5.53
CA VAL A 81 -11.96 3.07 -6.12
C VAL A 81 -11.30 4.44 -6.30
N GLU A 82 -10.66 4.95 -5.25
CA GLU A 82 -9.93 6.23 -5.29
C GLU A 82 -8.77 6.21 -6.28
N ARG A 83 -8.07 5.07 -6.37
CA ARG A 83 -6.99 4.86 -7.35
C ARG A 83 -7.55 4.81 -8.77
N ALA A 84 -8.66 4.10 -9.01
CA ALA A 84 -9.32 4.06 -10.32
C ALA A 84 -9.77 5.45 -10.76
N TRP A 85 -10.42 6.19 -9.85
CA TRP A 85 -10.86 7.56 -10.10
C TRP A 85 -9.70 8.49 -10.41
N SER A 86 -8.62 8.42 -9.64
CA SER A 86 -7.40 9.18 -9.88
C SER A 86 -6.79 8.86 -11.25
N HIS A 87 -6.78 7.59 -11.65
CA HIS A 87 -6.26 7.17 -12.96
C HIS A 87 -7.15 7.63 -14.11
N TRP A 88 -8.47 7.59 -13.94
CA TRP A 88 -9.44 8.11 -14.92
C TRP A 88 -9.24 9.61 -15.19
N LYS A 89 -9.13 10.41 -14.11
CA LYS A 89 -8.85 11.85 -14.20
C LYS A 89 -7.50 12.16 -14.83
N TYR A 90 -6.47 11.35 -14.55
CA TYR A 90 -5.14 11.52 -15.16
C TYR A 90 -5.20 11.48 -16.69
N TRP A 91 -6.07 10.63 -17.26
CA TRP A 91 -6.29 10.57 -18.71
C TRP A 91 -7.27 11.63 -19.26
N LYS A 92 -7.72 12.58 -18.43
CA LYS A 92 -8.67 13.64 -18.79
C LYS A 92 -9.95 13.10 -19.45
N ARG A 93 -10.39 11.90 -19.05
CA ARG A 93 -11.62 11.29 -19.54
C ARG A 93 -12.84 11.92 -18.88
N ASP A 94 -13.98 11.88 -19.56
CA ASP A 94 -15.23 12.43 -19.05
C ASP A 94 -15.64 11.74 -17.73
N PRO A 95 -15.80 12.47 -16.61
CA PRO A 95 -16.33 11.93 -15.35
C PRO A 95 -17.62 11.12 -15.49
N ARG A 96 -18.51 11.50 -16.42
CA ARG A 96 -19.82 10.85 -16.63
C ARG A 96 -19.69 9.42 -17.14
N ASN A 97 -18.56 9.11 -17.79
CA ASN A 97 -18.29 7.82 -18.40
C ASN A 97 -17.41 6.93 -17.50
N PHE A 98 -17.23 7.28 -16.21
CA PHE A 98 -16.35 6.52 -15.33
C PHE A 98 -16.74 5.03 -15.21
N LEU A 99 -18.03 4.71 -15.32
CA LEU A 99 -18.51 3.33 -15.28
C LEU A 99 -18.04 2.46 -16.46
N ASP A 100 -17.52 3.06 -17.53
CA ASP A 100 -16.96 2.31 -18.68
C ASP A 100 -15.82 1.38 -18.26
N ILE A 101 -15.13 1.68 -17.14
CA ILE A 101 -14.07 0.81 -16.61
C ILE A 101 -14.59 -0.58 -16.23
N LEU A 102 -15.89 -0.72 -15.92
CA LEU A 102 -16.52 -2.02 -15.62
C LEU A 102 -16.57 -2.93 -16.85
N GLY A 103 -16.47 -2.36 -18.05
CA GLY A 103 -16.30 -3.13 -19.29
C GLY A 103 -15.08 -4.06 -19.27
N GLU A 104 -14.05 -3.74 -18.48
CA GLU A 104 -12.86 -4.58 -18.31
C GLU A 104 -13.17 -5.96 -17.69
N LEU A 105 -14.30 -6.10 -16.99
CA LEU A 105 -14.78 -7.37 -16.44
C LEU A 105 -15.28 -8.33 -17.53
N LYS A 106 -15.77 -7.81 -18.66
CA LYS A 106 -16.39 -8.60 -19.74
C LYS A 106 -15.39 -9.38 -20.60
N GLY A 107 -14.09 -9.19 -20.38
CA GLY A 107 -13.05 -9.99 -21.03
C GLY A 107 -12.75 -9.59 -22.48
N SER A 108 -11.62 -8.91 -22.67
CA SER A 108 -10.77 -9.05 -23.87
C SER A 108 -9.32 -8.82 -23.43
N SER A 109 -8.75 -9.86 -22.81
CA SER A 109 -7.47 -9.79 -22.11
C SER A 109 -6.32 -9.38 -23.04
N LYS A 110 -5.91 -8.11 -22.96
CA LYS A 110 -4.55 -7.69 -23.30
C LYS A 110 -3.78 -7.10 -22.11
N ARG A 111 -4.36 -7.09 -20.89
CA ARG A 111 -3.81 -6.45 -19.67
C ARG A 111 -3.07 -5.15 -20.03
N SER A 112 -3.82 -4.20 -20.59
CA SER A 112 -3.25 -3.02 -21.22
C SER A 112 -2.70 -2.06 -20.17
N ARG A 113 -1.74 -1.24 -20.57
CA ARG A 113 -1.34 -0.06 -19.77
C ARG A 113 -2.52 0.89 -19.54
N GLN A 114 -3.56 0.83 -20.36
CA GLN A 114 -4.74 1.69 -20.27
C GLN A 114 -5.82 1.15 -19.34
N ASP A 115 -5.70 -0.11 -18.88
CA ASP A 115 -6.66 -0.72 -17.95
C ASP A 115 -6.71 0.13 -16.67
N VAL A 116 -7.90 0.55 -16.31
CA VAL A 116 -8.16 1.33 -15.11
C VAL A 116 -8.63 0.41 -14.01
N LEU A 117 -9.62 -0.46 -14.21
CA LEU A 117 -10.19 -1.31 -13.18
C LEU A 117 -9.21 -2.39 -12.73
N ARG A 118 -8.65 -3.18 -13.67
CA ARG A 118 -7.79 -4.34 -13.32
C ARG A 118 -6.53 -3.99 -12.55
N ARG A 119 -6.06 -2.74 -12.63
CA ARG A 119 -4.93 -2.25 -11.82
C ARG A 119 -5.23 -2.20 -10.32
N GLY A 120 -6.51 -2.25 -9.93
CA GLY A 120 -6.95 -2.33 -8.53
C GLY A 120 -7.14 -3.75 -8.02
N PHE A 121 -6.96 -4.79 -8.84
CA PHE A 121 -7.05 -6.21 -8.42
C PHE A 121 -5.76 -6.61 -7.71
N TYR A 122 -5.55 -6.02 -6.53
CA TYR A 122 -4.29 -6.15 -5.78
C TYR A 122 -4.01 -7.56 -5.31
N ASP A 123 -5.04 -8.36 -5.07
CA ASP A 123 -4.96 -9.80 -4.82
C ASP A 123 -4.18 -10.50 -5.93
N GLU A 124 -4.61 -10.36 -7.19
CA GLU A 124 -3.97 -11.00 -8.35
C GLU A 124 -2.51 -10.56 -8.51
N HIS A 125 -2.21 -9.30 -8.18
CA HIS A 125 -0.88 -8.72 -8.34
C HIS A 125 0.06 -9.14 -7.21
N LEU A 126 -0.42 -9.15 -5.97
CA LEU A 126 0.39 -9.47 -4.81
C LEU A 126 0.70 -10.96 -4.72
N GLU A 127 -0.26 -11.84 -5.05
CA GLU A 127 -0.03 -13.28 -5.18
C GLU A 127 1.10 -13.58 -6.17
N ARG A 128 1.10 -12.91 -7.34
CA ARG A 128 2.17 -13.05 -8.34
C ARG A 128 3.51 -12.52 -7.85
N ILE A 129 3.52 -11.42 -7.12
CA ILE A 129 4.77 -10.91 -6.53
C ILE A 129 5.30 -11.95 -5.54
N TYR A 130 4.46 -12.52 -4.68
CA TYR A 130 4.86 -13.56 -3.73
C TYR A 130 5.23 -14.90 -4.38
N SER A 131 4.75 -15.19 -5.60
CA SER A 131 5.21 -16.36 -6.35
C SER A 131 6.59 -16.15 -7.01
N LEU A 132 7.09 -14.91 -7.06
CA LEU A 132 8.35 -14.55 -7.73
C LEU A 132 9.45 -14.12 -6.74
N PHE A 133 9.07 -13.64 -5.56
CA PHE A 133 10.00 -13.12 -4.56
C PHE A 133 9.62 -13.62 -3.17
N ASP A 134 10.62 -13.90 -2.33
CA ASP A 134 10.39 -14.19 -0.92
C ASP A 134 9.61 -13.07 -0.24
N LYS A 135 8.66 -13.42 0.63
CA LYS A 135 7.87 -12.44 1.39
C LYS A 135 8.74 -11.43 2.14
N ALA A 136 9.89 -11.85 2.66
CA ALA A 136 10.86 -10.99 3.35
C ALA A 136 11.49 -9.91 2.45
N ARG A 137 11.37 -10.03 1.13
CA ARG A 137 11.84 -9.05 0.14
C ARG A 137 10.73 -8.14 -0.36
N VAL A 138 9.51 -8.25 0.17
CA VAL A 138 8.35 -7.49 -0.29
C VAL A 138 7.76 -6.70 0.88
N HIS A 139 7.80 -5.38 0.79
CA HIS A 139 7.18 -4.50 1.78
C HIS A 139 5.90 -3.87 1.21
N VAL A 140 4.76 -4.15 1.85
CA VAL A 140 3.46 -3.60 1.45
C VAL A 140 3.08 -2.44 2.36
N MET A 141 2.73 -1.31 1.76
CA MET A 141 2.29 -0.09 2.45
C MET A 141 0.87 0.26 2.01
N ILE A 142 0.10 0.84 2.93
CA ILE A 142 -1.22 1.43 2.63
C ILE A 142 -1.06 2.94 2.59
N ALA A 143 -1.34 3.55 1.44
CA ALA A 143 -1.16 4.98 1.19
C ALA A 143 -1.90 5.85 2.21
N GLU A 144 -3.13 5.48 2.58
CA GLU A 144 -3.92 6.18 3.58
C GLU A 144 -3.21 6.25 4.94
N ARG A 145 -2.51 5.18 5.34
CA ARG A 145 -1.76 5.13 6.61
C ARG A 145 -0.47 5.94 6.53
N VAL A 146 0.19 5.95 5.38
CA VAL A 146 1.36 6.81 5.12
C VAL A 146 0.96 8.29 5.19
N TRP A 147 -0.21 8.66 4.67
CA TRP A 147 -0.68 10.05 4.73
C TRP A 147 -1.06 10.48 6.15
N SER A 148 -1.68 9.58 6.93
CA SER A 148 -2.10 9.89 8.30
C SER A 148 -0.94 9.92 9.29
N ASP A 149 0.04 9.03 9.12
CA ASP A 149 1.22 8.94 9.96
C ASP A 149 2.47 8.62 9.12
N PRO A 150 3.04 9.64 8.44
CA PRO A 150 4.19 9.45 7.56
C PRO A 150 5.43 8.96 8.31
N VAL A 151 5.67 9.47 9.52
CA VAL A 151 6.90 9.17 10.29
C VAL A 151 6.97 7.69 10.60
N THR A 152 5.90 7.12 11.16
CA THR A 152 5.85 5.71 11.49
C THR A 152 6.02 4.82 10.26
N HIS A 153 5.31 5.12 9.17
CA HIS A 153 5.31 4.26 7.99
C HIS A 153 6.60 4.38 7.18
N TYR A 154 7.24 5.55 7.12
CA TYR A 154 8.56 5.68 6.52
C TYR A 154 9.63 4.97 7.34
N ASN A 155 9.57 5.02 8.68
CA ASN A 155 10.54 4.30 9.51
C ASN A 155 10.44 2.78 9.32
N LYS A 156 9.23 2.23 9.15
CA LYS A 156 9.05 0.81 8.77
C LYS A 156 9.68 0.48 7.41
N LEU A 157 9.53 1.37 6.44
CA LEU A 157 10.18 1.22 5.14
C LEU A 157 11.70 1.30 5.25
N PHE A 158 12.24 2.22 6.05
CA PHE A 158 13.68 2.39 6.22
C PHE A 158 14.32 1.21 6.94
N GLU A 159 13.66 0.66 7.95
CA GLU A 159 14.04 -0.61 8.59
C GLU A 159 14.07 -1.74 7.56
N PHE A 160 13.01 -1.90 6.76
CA PHE A 160 12.97 -2.87 5.68
C PHE A 160 14.11 -2.69 4.67
N LEU A 161 14.49 -1.45 4.36
CA LEU A 161 15.61 -1.13 3.47
C LEU A 161 16.98 -1.33 4.11
N GLY A 162 17.07 -1.28 5.44
CA GLY A 162 18.33 -1.32 6.21
C GLY A 162 19.04 0.03 6.24
N VAL A 163 18.30 1.13 6.29
CA VAL A 163 18.84 2.51 6.31
C VAL A 163 18.41 3.28 7.58
N ALA A 164 19.10 4.38 7.87
CA ALA A 164 18.83 5.22 9.03
C ALA A 164 17.39 5.76 9.06
N LYS A 165 16.84 5.95 10.26
CA LYS A 165 15.46 6.42 10.46
C LYS A 165 15.28 7.85 9.96
N LEU A 166 14.03 8.27 9.79
CA LEU A 166 13.68 9.59 9.25
C LEU A 166 14.30 10.75 10.06
N ALA A 167 14.24 10.67 11.39
CA ALA A 167 14.80 11.69 12.28
C ALA A 167 16.34 11.75 12.26
N GLU A 168 16.97 10.67 11.82
CA GLU A 168 18.43 10.52 11.72
C GLU A 168 18.93 10.83 10.30
N ASN A 169 18.02 11.02 9.32
CA ASN A 169 18.38 11.20 7.93
C ASN A 169 18.60 12.68 7.60
N PRO A 170 19.85 13.14 7.45
CA PRO A 170 20.18 14.56 7.27
C PRO A 170 19.60 15.16 5.98
N ASN A 171 19.23 14.33 5.00
CA ASN A 171 18.62 14.77 3.74
C ASN A 171 17.11 15.01 3.84
N ILE A 172 16.48 14.56 4.94
CA ILE A 172 15.02 14.61 5.13
C ILE A 172 14.63 15.40 6.38
N VAL A 173 15.49 15.47 7.40
CA VAL A 173 15.29 16.27 8.61
C VAL A 173 14.88 17.71 8.25
N GLY A 174 13.75 18.17 8.79
CA GLY A 174 13.18 19.49 8.52
C GLY A 174 12.27 19.59 7.28
N ARG A 175 12.24 18.58 6.41
CA ARG A 175 11.29 18.51 5.28
C ARG A 175 10.02 17.77 5.69
N ARG A 176 8.88 18.45 5.73
CA ARG A 176 7.58 17.76 5.86
C ARG A 176 7.27 17.01 4.56
N PRO A 177 6.92 15.71 4.61
CA PRO A 177 6.44 14.98 3.44
C PRO A 177 5.31 15.75 2.77
N GLN A 178 5.54 16.21 1.54
CA GLN A 178 4.54 16.97 0.79
C GLN A 178 3.65 15.98 0.04
N VAL A 179 2.41 15.78 0.51
CA VAL A 179 1.40 15.03 -0.24
C VAL A 179 0.80 15.96 -1.29
N ARG A 180 1.44 16.04 -2.47
CA ARG A 180 0.92 16.79 -3.61
C ARG A 180 -0.02 15.91 -4.43
N ASN A 181 -1.33 16.07 -4.23
CA ASN A 181 -2.30 15.46 -5.12
C ASN A 181 -2.44 16.31 -6.40
N ARG A 182 -1.61 16.04 -7.42
CA ARG A 182 -1.65 16.74 -8.72
C ARG A 182 -2.97 16.57 -9.50
N SER A 183 -3.92 15.78 -9.01
CA SER A 183 -5.23 15.56 -9.65
C SER A 183 -6.33 16.51 -9.16
N SER A 184 -5.97 17.70 -8.66
CA SER A 184 -6.90 18.69 -8.08
C SER A 184 -7.88 19.33 -9.09
N GLY A 185 -7.73 19.08 -10.39
CA GLY A 185 -8.73 19.44 -11.41
C GLY A 185 -9.56 18.23 -11.83
N GLY A 186 -10.86 18.23 -11.55
CA GLY A 186 -11.81 17.23 -12.03
C GLY A 186 -13.01 17.08 -11.09
N GLY A 187 -14.19 16.79 -11.64
CA GLY A 187 -15.45 16.68 -10.91
C GLY A 187 -15.43 15.69 -9.74
N LYS A 188 -16.48 15.69 -8.92
CA LYS A 188 -16.67 14.69 -7.87
C LYS A 188 -17.10 13.36 -8.49
N LEU A 189 -16.62 12.25 -7.94
CA LEU A 189 -17.12 10.92 -8.31
C LEU A 189 -18.58 10.78 -7.83
N ALA A 190 -19.50 10.47 -8.74
CA ALA A 190 -20.90 10.26 -8.43
C ALA A 190 -21.07 9.10 -7.42
N PRO A 191 -21.95 9.21 -6.41
CA PRO A 191 -22.16 8.16 -5.40
C PRO A 191 -22.50 6.79 -6.00
N GLU A 192 -23.33 6.76 -7.04
CA GLU A 192 -23.77 5.55 -7.74
C GLU A 192 -22.58 4.89 -8.45
N ALA A 193 -21.75 5.70 -9.10
CA ALA A 193 -20.55 5.22 -9.77
C ALA A 193 -19.50 4.70 -8.78
N ARG A 194 -19.38 5.34 -7.60
CA ARG A 194 -18.57 4.83 -6.50
C ARG A 194 -19.07 3.46 -6.03
N ALA A 195 -20.37 3.34 -5.77
CA ALA A 195 -20.97 2.12 -5.25
C ALA A 195 -20.75 0.94 -6.22
N ALA A 196 -21.03 1.12 -7.51
CA ALA A 196 -20.84 0.07 -8.51
C ALA A 196 -19.37 -0.37 -8.65
N VAL A 197 -18.42 0.56 -8.63
CA VAL A 197 -16.99 0.23 -8.71
C VAL A 197 -16.50 -0.41 -7.41
N GLN A 198 -17.06 -0.01 -6.26
CA GLN A 198 -16.76 -0.63 -4.97
C GLN A 198 -17.26 -2.07 -4.92
N GLU A 199 -18.47 -2.34 -5.41
CA GLU A 199 -19.03 -3.69 -5.55
C GLU A 199 -18.13 -4.56 -6.43
N ALA A 200 -17.67 -4.03 -7.58
CA ALA A 200 -16.73 -4.73 -8.45
C ALA A 200 -15.39 -5.09 -7.76
N TYR A 201 -14.92 -4.28 -6.81
CA TYR A 201 -13.69 -4.57 -6.06
C TYR A 201 -13.92 -5.42 -4.80
N ALA A 202 -15.14 -5.52 -4.28
CA ALA A 202 -15.43 -6.23 -3.03
C ALA A 202 -14.84 -7.67 -2.99
N PRO A 203 -15.07 -8.55 -3.98
CA PRO A 203 -14.47 -9.90 -3.94
C PRO A 203 -12.94 -9.89 -4.03
N HIS A 204 -12.34 -8.91 -4.69
CA HIS A 204 -10.88 -8.75 -4.78
C HIS A 204 -10.29 -8.24 -3.46
N ASN A 205 -11.00 -7.35 -2.77
CA ASN A 205 -10.57 -6.84 -1.47
C ASN A 205 -10.58 -7.94 -0.40
N GLU A 206 -11.62 -8.78 -0.36
CA GLU A 206 -11.64 -9.90 0.59
C GLU A 206 -10.46 -10.86 0.37
N ARG A 207 -10.20 -11.28 -0.87
CA ARG A 207 -9.01 -12.10 -1.19
C ARG A 207 -7.71 -11.39 -0.85
N LEU A 208 -7.61 -10.09 -1.10
CA LEU A 208 -6.44 -9.32 -0.71
C LEU A 208 -6.23 -9.36 0.81
N TYR A 209 -7.29 -9.26 1.61
CA TYR A 209 -7.18 -9.32 3.07
C TYR A 209 -6.64 -10.67 3.54
N ASP A 210 -7.03 -11.77 2.90
CA ASP A 210 -6.45 -13.09 3.14
C ASP A 210 -4.95 -13.12 2.81
N VAL A 211 -4.57 -12.55 1.66
CA VAL A 211 -3.15 -12.45 1.22
C VAL A 211 -2.32 -11.59 2.19
N LEU A 212 -2.88 -10.50 2.71
CA LEU A 212 -2.22 -9.60 3.66
C LEU A 212 -2.19 -10.15 5.09
N GLY A 213 -3.15 -11.01 5.45
CA GLY A 213 -3.37 -11.46 6.83
C GLY A 213 -4.03 -10.40 7.73
N TYR A 214 -4.54 -9.30 7.15
CA TYR A 214 -5.26 -8.26 7.87
C TYR A 214 -6.19 -7.46 6.94
N ARG A 215 -7.25 -6.90 7.52
CA ARG A 215 -8.19 -6.02 6.80
C ARG A 215 -7.70 -4.57 6.74
N VAL A 216 -7.99 -3.90 5.62
CA VAL A 216 -7.72 -2.47 5.43
C VAL A 216 -9.01 -1.70 5.70
N LEU A 217 -9.32 -1.50 6.98
CA LEU A 217 -10.57 -0.88 7.46
C LEU A 217 -10.80 0.53 6.89
N GLU A 218 -9.72 1.23 6.52
CA GLU A 218 -9.77 2.54 5.88
C GLU A 218 -10.54 2.52 4.55
N TRP A 219 -10.63 1.36 3.89
CA TRP A 219 -11.33 1.22 2.62
C TRP A 219 -12.83 0.88 2.79
N GLU A 220 -13.24 0.44 3.97
CA GLU A 220 -14.62 0.04 4.30
C GLU A 220 -15.48 1.24 4.76
N LYS A 221 -14.83 2.28 5.31
CA LYS A 221 -15.49 3.42 5.98
C LYS A 221 -16.31 4.36 5.08
N ASN A 222 -16.33 4.15 3.77
CA ASN A 222 -17.12 4.99 2.84
C ASN A 222 -18.48 4.38 2.45
N ASN A 223 -18.93 3.34 3.17
CA ASN A 223 -20.28 2.77 3.08
C ASN A 223 -21.33 3.70 3.68
N GLY A 224 -21.64 4.82 3.02
CA GLY A 224 -22.95 5.47 3.11
C GLY A 224 -23.47 5.92 4.50
N SER A 225 -22.69 5.96 5.58
CA SER A 225 -23.17 6.53 6.85
C SER A 225 -22.72 7.97 7.01
N THR A 226 -23.72 8.84 7.14
CA THR A 226 -23.53 10.26 7.43
C THR A 226 -22.82 10.45 8.79
N CYS A 227 -22.23 11.62 9.00
CA CYS A 227 -21.45 12.03 10.19
C CYS A 227 -22.08 11.85 11.58
N ARG A 228 -23.25 11.20 11.71
CA ARG A 228 -23.98 11.01 12.97
C ARG A 228 -23.52 9.77 13.78
N ASP A 229 -22.81 8.82 13.18
CA ASP A 229 -22.42 7.56 13.87
C ASP A 229 -21.07 7.63 14.62
N LYS A 230 -20.34 8.76 14.51
CA LYS A 230 -19.05 8.96 15.18
C LYS A 230 -19.19 9.05 16.70
N GLU A 231 -20.32 9.54 17.21
CA GLU A 231 -20.57 9.59 18.67
C GLU A 231 -20.93 8.23 19.24
N THR A 232 -21.68 7.40 18.51
CA THR A 232 -22.15 6.10 18.99
C THR A 232 -21.01 5.09 19.08
N HIS A 233 -20.08 5.11 18.11
CA HIS A 233 -18.92 4.21 18.12
C HIS A 233 -17.89 4.59 19.21
N ASN A 234 -17.61 5.89 19.41
CA ASN A 234 -16.72 6.32 20.48
C ASN A 234 -17.30 6.03 21.88
N LYS A 235 -18.61 6.21 22.07
CA LYS A 235 -19.29 5.85 23.33
C LYS A 235 -19.27 4.33 23.58
N ALA A 236 -19.42 3.51 22.55
CA ALA A 236 -19.36 2.05 22.68
C ALA A 236 -17.94 1.55 23.04
N VAL A 237 -16.90 2.12 22.43
CA VAL A 237 -15.50 1.77 22.73
C VAL A 237 -15.09 2.22 24.13
N GLN A 238 -15.49 3.42 24.55
CA GLN A 238 -15.23 3.92 25.91
C GLN A 238 -15.97 3.10 26.98
N ASN A 239 -17.22 2.71 26.73
CA ASN A 239 -17.98 1.85 27.66
C ASN A 239 -17.41 0.41 27.75
N ALA A 240 -16.89 -0.13 26.65
CA ALA A 240 -16.23 -1.43 26.64
C ALA A 240 -14.88 -1.42 27.38
N GLN A 241 -14.14 -0.30 27.30
CA GLN A 241 -12.89 -0.11 28.05
C GLN A 241 -13.16 0.09 29.55
N LYS A 242 -14.22 0.83 29.91
CA LYS A 242 -14.63 1.03 31.31
C LYS A 242 -15.09 -0.27 31.99
N LYS A 243 -15.87 -1.10 31.30
CA LYS A 243 -16.27 -2.44 31.78
C LYS A 243 -15.08 -3.39 31.98
N LYS A 244 -14.02 -3.27 31.18
CA LYS A 244 -12.79 -4.06 31.36
C LYS A 244 -11.94 -3.63 32.55
N GLN A 245 -11.98 -2.34 32.92
CA GLN A 245 -11.30 -1.85 34.12
C GLN A 245 -12.07 -2.18 35.39
N GLU A 246 -13.40 -2.06 35.38
CA GLU A 246 -14.24 -2.36 36.54
C GLU A 246 -14.35 -3.89 36.82
N GLY A 247 -14.19 -4.74 35.80
CA GLY A 247 -14.16 -6.20 35.96
C GLY A 247 -12.83 -6.76 36.49
N GLY A 248 -11.72 -6.02 36.38
CA GLY A 248 -10.39 -6.46 36.82
C GLY A 248 -10.10 -6.23 38.31
N GLU A 249 -10.86 -5.36 38.99
CA GLU A 249 -10.69 -5.08 40.42
C GLU A 249 -11.45 -6.04 41.35
N ALA A 250 -12.38 -6.85 40.82
CA ALA A 250 -13.18 -7.78 41.61
C ALA A 250 -12.52 -9.15 41.87
N GLU A 251 -11.52 -9.56 41.07
CA GLU A 251 -10.85 -10.87 41.22
C GLU A 251 -9.55 -10.82 42.05
N GLY A 252 -9.14 -9.64 42.53
CA GLY A 252 -7.90 -9.45 43.33
C GLY A 252 -8.05 -9.51 44.84
N LYS A 253 -9.26 -9.72 45.39
CA LYS A 253 -9.52 -9.75 46.85
C LYS A 253 -10.30 -10.99 47.28
N ALA A 254 -9.76 -12.17 47.03
CA ALA A 254 -10.24 -13.40 47.67
C ALA A 254 -9.14 -14.45 47.79
N GLN A 255 -8.03 -14.13 48.47
CA GLN A 255 -7.07 -15.13 48.95
C GLN A 255 -6.20 -14.54 50.07
N ALA A 256 -6.73 -14.53 51.30
CA ALA A 256 -5.93 -14.42 52.52
C ALA A 256 -6.81 -14.79 53.73
N SER A 257 -6.76 -16.06 54.17
CA SER A 257 -6.87 -16.49 55.57
C SER A 257 -7.10 -18.01 55.63
N VAL A 258 -6.01 -18.77 55.75
CA VAL A 258 -6.06 -20.10 56.37
C VAL A 258 -5.00 -20.09 57.46
N SER A 259 -5.46 -20.04 58.71
CA SER A 259 -4.63 -20.15 59.91
C SER A 259 -4.19 -21.60 60.10
N ILE A 260 -2.90 -21.80 60.33
CA ILE A 260 -2.30 -23.09 60.73
C ILE A 260 -2.20 -23.09 62.27
N PRO A 261 -2.68 -24.13 62.98
CA PRO A 261 -2.52 -24.22 64.43
C PRO A 261 -1.13 -24.75 64.84
N PRO A 262 -0.65 -24.44 66.05
CA PRO A 262 0.71 -24.78 66.49
C PRO A 262 0.86 -26.26 66.90
N PRO A 263 2.09 -26.80 66.93
CA PRO A 263 2.34 -28.21 67.20
C PRO A 263 2.22 -28.54 68.68
N SER A 264 1.56 -29.66 68.98
CA SER A 264 1.54 -30.27 70.31
C SER A 264 2.87 -30.94 70.63
N GLN A 265 3.55 -30.48 71.68
CA GLN A 265 4.54 -31.28 72.40
C GLN A 265 3.80 -32.20 73.38
N ASN A 266 4.11 -33.50 73.41
CA ASN A 266 4.90 -34.10 74.51
C ASN A 266 4.99 -35.63 74.42
N SER A 267 6.18 -36.09 74.84
CA SER A 267 6.51 -37.35 75.53
C SER A 267 6.47 -38.68 74.77
#